data_AF-A0A7X7TUX9-F1
#
_entry.id   AF-A0A7X7TUX9-F1
#
_cell.length_a   1.000
_cell.length_b   1.000
_cell.length_c   1.000
_cell.angle_alpha   90.00
_cell.angle_beta   90.00
_cell.angle_gamma   90.00
#
_symmetry.space_group_name_H-M   'P 1'
#
loop_
_entity.id
_entity.type
_entity.pdbx_description
1 polymer ?
#
loop_
_entity_poly.entity_id
_entity_poly.type
_entity_poly.pdbx_seq_one_letter_code
_entity_poly.pdbx_strand_id
1 'polypeptide(L)'
;MRSNHYNLTIILSYITTIIYLIWSISIVKEDMETGKIKNIKIMQGIKIIGIIIFVHIINTVSGNLGYSKSYMNLSFYKFYFINILYSLISSYILWYGEIWPAGDAKFFIISLLFIPLCKYDIYGFPSYLWLISMINIFIIAAVYSIYNYLKDNFSNIKNEQIAFKEIKDFHTDRIKNKNILNINNMFKIFSIFSIFLGKQFLNMIMFRYIFNIFHRTDIFFFILFFLWPKISKFLNTKIWRYTLATIYIIIIIYSLYMTDISSYFIKKIFLTSISNTVMFGGIFFIAKVIFEYILEKHNTYYAGTDEIKEGMILSSKELEIAKKNELFKGMFDDAFKDGLTKEQAEVLKEWLKNHPDKNAKLEFVKAKPFALSIFIGIIFCLVFSKNIMLYLKNLIK
;
A
#
# COMPACT_ATOMS: atom_id res chain seq x y z
N MET A 1 31.55 29.84 -29.95
CA MET A 1 31.70 29.28 -28.60
C MET A 1 30.33 28.96 -28.03
N ARG A 2 29.91 27.68 -28.02
CA ARG A 2 28.69 27.25 -27.33
C ARG A 2 28.99 27.34 -25.84
N SER A 3 28.59 28.43 -25.19
CA SER A 3 28.59 28.49 -23.73
C SER A 3 27.75 27.32 -23.24
N ASN A 4 28.36 26.43 -22.46
CA ASN A 4 27.68 25.44 -21.66
C ASN A 4 26.83 26.18 -20.61
N HIS A 5 25.72 26.78 -21.04
CA HIS A 5 24.70 27.26 -20.12
C HIS A 5 24.09 26.02 -19.50
N TYR A 6 24.62 25.62 -18.34
CA TYR A 6 23.95 24.64 -17.50
C TYR A 6 22.52 25.12 -17.29
N ASN A 7 21.56 24.29 -17.67
CA ASN A 7 20.15 24.58 -17.48
C ASN A 7 19.89 24.70 -15.97
N LEU A 8 19.57 25.90 -15.50
CA LEU A 8 19.30 26.20 -14.09
C LEU A 8 18.32 25.19 -13.47
N THR A 9 17.30 24.78 -14.23
CA THR A 9 16.34 23.75 -13.82
C THR A 9 16.98 22.40 -13.49
N ILE A 10 18.00 21.97 -14.25
CA ILE A 10 18.74 20.73 -14.00
C ILE A 10 19.56 20.85 -12.71
N ILE A 11 20.24 21.99 -12.51
CA ILE A 11 20.98 22.25 -11.27
C ILE A 11 20.04 22.21 -10.06
N LEU A 12 18.89 22.87 -10.15
CA LEU A 12 17.87 22.87 -9.09
C LEU A 12 17.34 21.46 -8.80
N SER A 13 17.16 20.62 -9.83
CA SER A 13 16.76 19.22 -9.70
C SER A 13 17.80 18.38 -8.93
N TYR A 14 19.10 18.54 -9.24
CA TYR A 14 20.17 17.86 -8.50
C TYR A 14 20.28 18.35 -7.06
N ILE A 15 20.22 19.66 -6.82
CA ILE A 15 20.22 20.24 -5.47
C ILE A 15 19.02 19.70 -4.67
N THR A 16 17.84 19.71 -5.27
CA THR A 16 16.61 19.17 -4.66
C THR A 16 16.76 17.69 -4.31
N THR A 17 17.37 16.91 -5.19
CA THR A 17 17.63 15.48 -4.95
C THR A 17 18.57 15.29 -3.76
N ILE A 18 19.68 16.05 -3.67
CA ILE A 18 20.62 15.97 -2.54
C ILE A 18 19.93 16.37 -1.23
N ILE A 19 19.16 17.46 -1.24
CA ILE A 19 18.42 17.92 -0.06
C ILE A 19 17.40 16.85 0.38
N TYR A 20 16.66 16.27 -0.56
CA TYR A 20 15.72 15.19 -0.30
C TYR A 20 16.41 13.97 0.35
N LEU A 21 17.56 13.55 -0.19
CA LEU A 21 18.33 12.42 0.36
C LEU A 21 18.77 12.69 1.79
N ILE A 22 19.35 13.86 2.08
CA ILE A 22 19.80 14.25 3.42
C ILE A 22 18.63 14.27 4.41
N TRP A 23 17.53 14.93 4.03
CA TRP A 23 16.33 15.03 4.87
C TRP A 23 15.71 13.65 5.13
N SER A 24 15.59 12.80 4.10
CA SER A 24 15.00 11.47 4.22
C SER A 24 15.85 10.53 5.06
N ILE A 25 17.19 10.55 4.91
CA ILE A 25 18.10 9.79 5.76
C ILE A 25 17.93 10.18 7.23
N SER A 26 17.76 11.48 7.53
CA SER A 26 17.49 11.93 8.89
C SER A 26 16.17 11.38 9.44
N ILE A 27 15.13 11.25 8.63
CA ILE A 27 13.85 10.65 9.05
C ILE A 27 14.00 9.16 9.30
N VAL A 28 14.63 8.44 8.37
CA VAL A 28 14.85 6.99 8.49
C VAL A 28 15.65 6.67 9.75
N LYS A 29 16.71 7.44 10.03
CA LYS A 29 17.51 7.28 11.26
C LYS A 29 16.65 7.46 12.52
N GLU A 30 15.86 8.52 12.57
CA GLU A 30 14.98 8.80 13.73
C GLU A 30 13.89 7.74 13.90
N ASP A 31 13.30 7.25 12.82
CA ASP A 31 12.30 6.18 12.82
C ASP A 31 12.91 4.85 13.29
N MET A 32 14.13 4.52 12.87
CA MET A 32 14.84 3.33 13.35
C MET A 32 15.21 3.40 14.83
N GLU A 33 15.58 4.59 15.33
CA GLU A 33 15.98 4.79 16.73
C GLU A 33 14.79 4.86 17.69
N THR A 34 13.69 5.49 17.26
CA THR A 34 12.56 5.81 18.15
C THR A 34 11.26 5.09 17.82
N GLY A 35 11.17 4.47 16.64
CA GLY A 35 9.94 3.87 16.10
C GLY A 35 8.86 4.89 15.75
N LYS A 36 9.18 6.20 15.75
CA LYS A 36 8.24 7.29 15.51
C LYS A 36 8.86 8.40 14.67
N ILE A 37 8.08 8.92 13.72
CA ILE A 37 8.47 10.11 12.94
C ILE A 37 7.86 11.36 13.58
N LYS A 38 8.69 12.23 14.15
CA LYS A 38 8.21 13.47 14.79
C LYS A 38 7.65 14.46 13.77
N ASN A 39 6.58 15.15 14.15
CA ASN A 39 5.96 16.20 13.33
C ASN A 39 6.94 17.33 12.96
N ILE A 40 7.99 17.58 13.76
CA ILE A 40 9.00 18.60 13.44
C ILE A 40 9.78 18.27 12.16
N LYS A 41 10.08 16.98 11.91
CA LYS A 41 10.75 16.53 10.68
C LYS A 41 9.85 16.64 9.45
N ILE A 42 8.57 16.32 9.63
CA ILE A 42 7.53 16.51 8.61
C ILE A 42 7.42 18.00 8.25
N MET A 43 7.36 18.87 9.25
CA MET A 43 7.31 20.33 9.04
C MET A 43 8.57 20.87 8.34
N GLN A 44 9.76 20.33 8.67
CA GLN A 44 10.99 20.67 7.96
C GLN A 44 10.90 20.30 6.47
N GLY A 45 10.38 19.12 6.13
CA GLY A 45 10.18 18.71 4.74
C GLY A 45 9.23 19.64 3.97
N ILE A 46 8.11 20.02 4.59
CA ILE A 46 7.15 20.98 4.01
C ILE A 46 7.82 22.34 3.75
N LYS A 47 8.59 22.86 4.71
CA LYS A 47 9.33 24.14 4.55
C LYS A 47 10.34 24.06 3.41
N ILE A 48 11.09 22.97 3.31
CA ILE A 48 12.05 22.75 2.23
C ILE A 48 11.35 22.76 0.86
N ILE A 49 10.24 22.01 0.72
CA ILE A 49 9.44 21.99 -0.52
C ILE A 49 8.94 23.40 -0.86
N GLY A 50 8.41 24.13 0.11
CA GLY A 50 7.93 25.50 -0.09
C GLY A 50 9.02 26.42 -0.66
N ILE A 51 10.24 26.36 -0.12
CA ILE A 51 11.39 27.13 -0.61
C ILE A 51 11.74 26.71 -2.05
N ILE A 52 11.81 25.41 -2.33
CA ILE A 52 12.15 24.89 -3.66
C ILE A 52 11.10 25.33 -4.70
N ILE A 53 9.81 25.21 -4.39
CA ILE A 53 8.73 25.67 -5.26
C ILE A 53 8.83 27.18 -5.49
N PHE A 54 9.10 27.97 -4.45
CA PHE A 54 9.26 29.41 -4.57
C PHE A 54 10.40 29.79 -5.52
N VAL A 55 11.56 29.11 -5.41
CA VAL A 55 12.69 29.29 -6.33
C VAL A 55 12.30 28.91 -7.77
N HIS A 56 11.55 27.83 -7.96
CA HIS A 56 11.05 27.45 -9.29
C HIS A 56 10.08 28.48 -9.86
N ILE A 57 9.20 29.06 -9.05
CA ILE A 57 8.28 30.13 -9.48
C ILE A 57 9.08 31.35 -9.95
N ILE A 58 10.11 31.77 -9.21
CA ILE A 58 10.99 32.87 -9.64
C ILE A 58 11.68 32.54 -10.97
N ASN A 59 12.17 31.30 -11.15
CA ASN A 59 12.77 30.86 -12.41
C ASN A 59 11.74 30.86 -13.56
N THR A 60 10.49 30.44 -13.31
CA THR A 60 9.40 30.50 -14.29
C THR A 60 9.07 31.93 -14.70
N VAL A 61 8.95 32.85 -13.75
CA VAL A 61 8.71 34.28 -14.04
C VAL A 61 9.87 34.87 -14.83
N SER A 62 11.11 34.61 -14.40
CA SER A 62 12.32 35.05 -15.11
C SER A 62 12.41 34.50 -16.53
N GLY A 63 11.99 33.24 -16.72
CA GLY A 63 11.92 32.59 -18.02
C GLY A 63 10.90 33.23 -18.95
N ASN A 64 9.69 33.52 -18.46
CA ASN A 64 8.66 34.22 -19.23
C ASN A 64 9.05 35.65 -19.62
N LEU A 65 9.92 36.30 -18.82
CA LEU A 65 10.50 37.60 -19.14
C LEU A 65 11.72 37.53 -20.09
N GLY A 66 12.15 36.33 -20.49
CA GLY A 66 13.27 36.11 -21.40
C GLY A 66 14.65 36.03 -20.74
N TYR A 67 14.75 36.11 -19.42
CA TYR A 67 16.03 36.03 -18.69
C TYR A 67 16.55 34.60 -18.53
N SER A 68 15.67 33.59 -18.57
CA SER A 68 16.05 32.18 -18.43
C SER A 68 15.54 31.36 -19.62
N LYS A 69 16.43 30.58 -20.24
CA LYS A 69 16.06 29.65 -21.32
C LYS A 69 15.50 28.33 -20.81
N SER A 70 15.69 28.02 -19.52
CA SER A 70 15.27 26.75 -18.91
C SER A 70 14.47 27.03 -17.64
N TYR A 71 13.17 26.82 -17.74
CA TYR A 71 12.23 27.04 -16.65
C TYR A 71 11.06 26.07 -16.73
N MET A 72 10.35 25.90 -15.60
CA MET A 72 9.13 25.09 -15.54
C MET A 72 7.96 25.88 -16.11
N ASN A 73 7.14 25.26 -16.96
CA ASN A 73 5.96 25.89 -17.53
C ASN A 73 4.80 25.94 -16.51
N LEU A 74 3.76 26.73 -16.81
CA LEU A 74 2.60 26.86 -15.92
C LEU A 74 1.85 25.52 -15.74
N SER A 75 1.86 24.66 -16.76
CA SER A 75 1.22 23.34 -16.69
C SER A 75 1.88 22.40 -15.68
N PHE A 76 3.20 22.52 -15.46
CA PHE A 76 3.88 21.79 -14.39
C PHE A 76 3.22 22.04 -13.03
N TYR A 77 2.95 23.29 -12.66
CA TYR A 77 2.34 23.63 -11.37
C TYR A 77 0.91 23.09 -11.24
N LYS A 78 0.14 23.10 -12.33
CA LYS A 78 -1.19 22.47 -12.37
C LYS A 78 -1.09 20.96 -12.11
N PHE A 79 -0.16 20.28 -12.77
CA PHE A 79 0.07 18.85 -12.55
C PHE A 79 0.64 18.55 -11.16
N TYR A 80 1.49 19.43 -10.64
CA TYR A 80 2.02 19.33 -9.29
C TYR A 80 0.92 19.41 -8.24
N PHE A 81 -0.04 20.33 -8.42
CA PHE A 81 -1.23 20.41 -7.57
C PHE A 81 -2.08 19.14 -7.62
N ILE A 82 -2.30 18.56 -8.80
CA ILE A 82 -2.99 17.27 -8.95
C ILE A 82 -2.23 16.16 -8.19
N ASN A 83 -0.89 16.14 -8.25
CA ASN A 83 -0.07 15.19 -7.51
C ASN A 83 -0.19 15.40 -5.99
N ILE A 84 -0.32 16.64 -5.50
CA ILE A 84 -0.63 16.92 -4.08
C ILE A 84 -1.94 16.22 -3.69
N LEU A 85 -3.01 16.41 -4.46
CA LEU A 85 -4.31 15.79 -4.17
C LEU A 85 -4.21 14.26 -4.14
N TYR A 86 -3.55 13.64 -5.13
CA TYR A 86 -3.37 12.19 -5.13
C TYR A 86 -2.49 11.70 -3.98
N SER A 87 -1.45 12.44 -3.59
CA SER A 87 -0.60 12.09 -2.46
C SER A 87 -1.39 12.10 -1.14
N LEU A 88 -2.25 13.11 -0.94
CA LEU A 88 -3.11 13.21 0.25
C LEU A 88 -4.14 12.07 0.29
N ILE A 89 -4.86 11.84 -0.82
CA ILE A 89 -5.89 10.81 -0.90
C ILE A 89 -5.29 9.42 -0.68
N SER A 90 -4.20 9.09 -1.38
CA SER A 90 -3.56 7.76 -1.26
C SER A 90 -3.01 7.52 0.14
N SER A 91 -2.36 8.51 0.74
CA SER A 91 -1.83 8.41 2.10
C SER A 91 -2.93 8.32 3.15
N TYR A 92 -4.03 9.05 2.97
CA TYR A 92 -5.21 8.93 3.82
C TYR A 92 -5.82 7.52 3.75
N ILE A 93 -5.95 6.95 2.56
CA ILE A 93 -6.45 5.56 2.39
C ILE A 93 -5.54 4.56 3.11
N LEU A 94 -4.22 4.75 3.07
CA LEU A 94 -3.26 3.87 3.75
C LEU A 94 -3.32 3.97 5.27
N TRP A 95 -3.43 5.20 5.78
CA TRP A 95 -3.55 5.45 7.22
C TRP A 95 -4.90 4.95 7.75
N TYR A 96 -6.00 5.34 7.12
CA TYR A 96 -7.35 4.91 7.49
C TYR A 96 -7.55 3.41 7.28
N GLY A 97 -6.84 2.81 6.31
CA GLY A 97 -6.80 1.37 6.10
C GLY A 97 -5.92 0.62 7.09
N GLU A 98 -5.38 1.30 8.11
CA GLU A 98 -4.49 0.73 9.14
C GLU A 98 -3.27 0.02 8.52
N ILE A 99 -2.80 0.47 7.35
CA ILE A 99 -1.62 -0.13 6.71
C ILE A 99 -0.36 0.54 7.22
N TRP A 100 -0.38 1.86 7.33
CA TRP A 100 0.72 2.67 7.84
C TRP A 100 0.29 3.51 9.04
N PRO A 101 1.20 3.70 10.02
CA PRO A 101 1.00 4.72 11.04
C PRO A 101 1.00 6.12 10.42
N ALA A 102 0.46 7.08 11.15
CA ALA A 102 0.29 8.45 10.65
C ALA A 102 1.63 9.10 10.26
N GLY A 103 2.73 8.75 10.94
CA GLY A 103 4.08 9.23 10.63
C GLY A 103 4.53 8.83 9.23
N ASP A 104 4.43 7.55 8.89
CA ASP A 104 4.80 7.01 7.58
C ASP A 104 3.93 7.57 6.45
N ALA A 105 2.63 7.71 6.69
CA ALA A 105 1.72 8.34 5.73
C ALA A 105 2.13 9.79 5.42
N LYS A 106 2.49 10.59 6.43
CA LYS A 106 2.99 11.96 6.23
C LYS A 106 4.33 11.99 5.51
N PHE A 107 5.24 11.08 5.85
CA PHE A 107 6.54 10.97 5.18
C PHE A 107 6.37 10.60 3.69
N PHE A 108 5.43 9.70 3.39
CA PHE A 108 5.09 9.34 2.02
C PHE A 108 4.51 10.51 1.21
N ILE A 109 3.59 11.31 1.79
CA ILE A 109 3.07 12.54 1.16
C ILE A 109 4.24 13.41 0.73
N ILE A 110 5.10 13.78 1.67
CA ILE A 110 6.21 14.71 1.41
C ILE A 110 7.17 14.11 0.36
N SER A 111 7.45 12.81 0.42
CA SER A 111 8.30 12.14 -0.56
C SER A 111 7.70 12.18 -1.97
N LEU A 112 6.38 11.99 -2.13
CA LEU A 112 5.68 12.13 -3.40
C LEU A 112 5.72 13.56 -3.95
N LEU A 113 5.78 14.56 -3.07
CA LEU A 113 5.92 15.96 -3.45
C LEU A 113 7.34 16.32 -3.88
N PHE A 114 8.36 15.68 -3.31
CA PHE A 114 9.75 15.86 -3.75
C PHE A 114 10.00 15.27 -5.14
N ILE A 115 9.41 14.13 -5.48
CA ILE A 115 9.74 13.40 -6.71
C ILE A 115 9.68 14.28 -7.98
N PRO A 116 8.59 15.01 -8.29
CA PRO A 116 8.53 15.84 -9.50
C PRO A 116 9.48 17.05 -9.48
N LEU A 117 9.95 17.47 -8.29
CA LEU A 117 10.95 18.52 -8.14
C LEU A 117 12.37 17.97 -8.34
N CYS A 118 12.62 16.73 -7.92
CA CYS A 118 13.86 16.00 -8.23
C CYS A 118 13.95 15.64 -9.72
N LYS A 119 12.84 15.25 -10.35
CA LYS A 119 12.78 14.85 -11.76
C LYS A 119 11.43 15.18 -12.38
N TYR A 120 11.38 16.25 -13.18
CA TYR A 120 10.14 16.83 -13.72
C TYR A 120 9.47 15.98 -14.82
N ASP A 121 10.22 15.10 -15.49
CA ASP A 121 9.76 14.23 -16.57
C ASP A 121 9.54 12.78 -16.11
N ILE A 122 9.37 12.57 -14.80
CA ILE A 122 9.22 11.22 -14.25
C ILE A 122 7.93 10.55 -14.75
N TYR A 123 8.06 9.27 -15.12
CA TYR A 123 6.95 8.49 -15.62
C TYR A 123 5.80 8.40 -14.60
N GLY A 124 4.59 8.65 -15.09
CA GLY A 124 3.37 8.60 -14.30
C GLY A 124 3.04 9.87 -13.55
N PHE A 125 3.89 10.90 -13.58
CA PHE A 125 3.50 12.22 -13.10
C PHE A 125 2.52 12.89 -14.09
N PRO A 126 1.41 13.50 -13.62
CA PRO A 126 0.91 13.51 -12.23
C PRO A 126 -0.03 12.36 -11.87
N SER A 127 -0.51 11.60 -12.86
CA SER A 127 -1.71 10.77 -12.73
C SER A 127 -1.56 9.53 -11.83
N TYR A 128 -0.42 8.86 -11.86
CA TYR A 128 -0.22 7.56 -11.18
C TYR A 128 1.16 7.37 -10.56
N LEU A 129 1.91 8.47 -10.40
CA LEU A 129 3.20 8.47 -9.71
C LEU A 129 3.07 7.91 -8.28
N TRP A 130 2.00 8.27 -7.58
CA TRP A 130 1.67 7.75 -6.25
C TRP A 130 1.62 6.21 -6.26
N LEU A 131 0.93 5.61 -7.21
CA LEU A 131 0.79 4.16 -7.30
C LEU A 131 2.12 3.47 -7.65
N ILE A 132 2.89 4.02 -8.59
CA ILE A 132 4.23 3.49 -8.92
C ILE A 132 5.11 3.47 -7.67
N SER A 133 5.11 4.56 -6.93
CA SER A 133 5.89 4.71 -5.70
C SER A 133 5.44 3.68 -4.67
N MET A 134 4.13 3.54 -4.45
CA MET A 134 3.58 2.55 -3.52
C MET A 134 3.97 1.12 -3.89
N ILE A 135 3.84 0.74 -5.16
CA ILE A 135 4.24 -0.60 -5.64
C ILE A 135 5.71 -0.85 -5.33
N ASN A 136 6.59 0.12 -5.63
CA ASN A 136 8.02 -0.03 -5.35
C ASN A 136 8.27 -0.19 -3.84
N ILE A 137 7.66 0.66 -3.01
CA ILE A 137 7.80 0.63 -1.56
C ILE A 137 7.36 -0.72 -0.98
N PHE A 138 6.17 -1.22 -1.35
CA PHE A 138 5.68 -2.50 -0.84
C PHE A 138 6.49 -3.70 -1.31
N ILE A 139 7.00 -3.68 -2.54
CA ILE A 139 7.86 -4.76 -3.04
C ILE A 139 9.18 -4.77 -2.27
N ILE A 140 9.80 -3.61 -2.02
CA ILE A 140 11.01 -3.53 -1.21
C ILE A 140 10.75 -4.01 0.22
N ALA A 141 9.65 -3.57 0.84
CA ALA A 141 9.27 -4.03 2.17
C ALA A 141 9.05 -5.55 2.23
N ALA A 142 8.40 -6.12 1.21
CA ALA A 142 8.17 -7.55 1.08
C ALA A 142 9.49 -8.32 0.93
N VAL A 143 10.38 -7.89 0.03
CA VAL A 143 11.69 -8.51 -0.18
C VAL A 143 12.53 -8.46 1.10
N TYR A 144 12.58 -7.31 1.77
CA TYR A 144 13.29 -7.18 3.04
C TYR A 144 12.73 -8.10 4.13
N SER A 145 11.40 -8.21 4.21
CA SER A 145 10.73 -9.08 5.19
C SER A 145 10.99 -10.57 4.92
N ILE A 146 10.93 -10.99 3.64
CA ILE A 146 11.27 -12.34 3.23
C ILE A 146 12.74 -12.64 3.53
N TYR A 147 13.65 -11.70 3.22
CA TYR A 147 15.07 -11.87 3.50
C TYR A 147 15.34 -12.09 4.98
N ASN A 148 14.79 -11.26 5.87
CA ASN A 148 14.97 -11.43 7.31
C ASN A 148 14.37 -12.74 7.80
N TYR A 149 13.16 -13.08 7.34
CA TYR A 149 12.53 -14.36 7.65
C TYR A 149 13.41 -15.54 7.25
N LEU A 150 13.94 -15.53 6.02
CA LEU A 150 14.84 -16.57 5.55
C LEU A 150 16.11 -16.61 6.41
N LYS A 151 16.75 -15.46 6.65
CA LYS A 151 17.97 -15.37 7.47
C LYS A 151 17.77 -15.95 8.86
N ASP A 152 16.67 -15.60 9.52
CA ASP A 152 16.35 -16.06 10.88
C ASP A 152 16.08 -17.57 10.88
N ASN A 153 15.34 -18.08 9.89
CA ASN A 153 15.10 -19.52 9.74
C ASN A 153 16.39 -20.29 9.38
N PHE A 154 17.24 -19.78 8.50
CA PHE A 154 18.53 -20.37 8.14
C PHE A 154 19.45 -20.48 9.35
N SER A 155 19.46 -19.46 10.22
CA SER A 155 20.23 -19.50 11.47
C SER A 155 19.73 -20.59 12.43
N ASN A 156 18.43 -20.89 12.39
CA ASN A 156 17.76 -21.90 13.20
C ASN A 156 17.72 -23.31 12.57
N ILE A 157 18.28 -23.52 11.37
CA ILE A 157 18.26 -24.85 10.69
C ILE A 157 18.93 -25.94 11.53
N LYS A 158 19.90 -25.59 12.39
CA LYS A 158 20.51 -26.54 13.33
C LYS A 158 19.48 -27.16 14.30
N ASN A 159 18.35 -26.48 14.53
CA ASN A 159 17.19 -27.00 15.24
C ASN A 159 16.07 -27.27 14.23
N GLU A 160 16.16 -28.40 13.51
CA GLU A 160 15.24 -28.82 12.42
C GLU A 160 13.75 -28.73 12.79
N GLN A 161 13.39 -28.83 14.07
CA GLN A 161 12.01 -28.76 14.55
C GLN A 161 11.38 -27.36 14.47
N ILE A 162 12.18 -26.29 14.37
CA ILE A 162 11.69 -24.89 14.43
C ILE A 162 11.69 -24.23 13.06
N ALA A 163 12.66 -24.58 12.19
CA ALA A 163 12.80 -23.96 10.88
C ALA A 163 11.57 -24.18 10.00
N PHE A 164 10.99 -23.10 9.47
CA PHE A 164 9.81 -23.09 8.60
C PHE A 164 8.54 -23.75 9.17
N LYS A 165 8.50 -24.01 10.49
CA LYS A 165 7.34 -24.61 11.14
C LYS A 165 6.06 -23.81 10.86
N GLU A 166 6.15 -22.49 10.86
CA GLU A 166 5.03 -21.59 10.60
C GLU A 166 4.41 -21.76 9.20
N ILE A 167 5.24 -21.97 8.17
CA ILE A 167 4.76 -22.21 6.80
C ILE A 167 4.13 -23.59 6.69
N LYS A 168 4.74 -24.59 7.34
CA LYS A 168 4.21 -25.95 7.40
C LYS A 168 2.85 -25.97 8.10
N ASP A 169 2.75 -25.35 9.27
CA ASP A 169 1.51 -25.22 10.06
C ASP A 169 0.44 -24.47 9.26
N PHE A 170 0.80 -23.40 8.55
CA PHE A 170 -0.12 -22.71 7.65
C PHE A 170 -0.66 -23.64 6.56
N HIS A 171 0.22 -24.42 5.91
CA HIS A 171 -0.18 -25.35 4.87
C HIS A 171 -1.08 -26.46 5.42
N THR A 172 -0.74 -27.07 6.57
CA THR A 172 -1.55 -28.14 7.17
C THR A 172 -2.90 -27.62 7.66
N ASP A 173 -2.92 -26.52 8.40
CA ASP A 173 -4.13 -26.05 9.07
C ASP A 173 -5.10 -25.35 8.13
N ARG A 174 -4.61 -24.61 7.12
CA ARG A 174 -5.48 -23.84 6.21
C ARG A 174 -5.72 -24.48 4.86
N ILE A 175 -4.78 -25.23 4.31
CA ILE A 175 -4.92 -25.81 2.95
C ILE A 175 -5.44 -27.23 3.05
N LYS A 176 -4.82 -28.08 3.88
CA LYS A 176 -5.19 -29.50 3.95
C LYS A 176 -6.51 -29.74 4.68
N ASN A 177 -6.78 -28.99 5.76
CA ASN A 177 -7.97 -29.18 6.59
C ASN A 177 -9.21 -28.43 6.07
N LYS A 178 -9.08 -27.54 5.08
CA LYS A 178 -10.23 -26.88 4.47
C LYS A 178 -10.69 -27.65 3.25
N ASN A 179 -11.96 -28.04 3.23
CA ASN A 179 -12.60 -28.53 2.02
C ASN A 179 -12.70 -27.38 1.01
N ILE A 180 -11.66 -27.22 0.16
CA ILE A 180 -11.56 -26.15 -0.84
C ILE A 180 -12.77 -26.18 -1.78
N LEU A 181 -13.33 -27.37 -2.03
CA LEU A 181 -14.51 -27.61 -2.86
C LEU A 181 -15.85 -27.32 -2.16
N ASN A 182 -15.84 -26.78 -0.94
CA ASN A 182 -17.06 -26.29 -0.31
C ASN A 182 -17.74 -25.24 -1.21
N ILE A 183 -19.05 -25.36 -1.41
CA ILE A 183 -19.86 -24.47 -2.24
C ILE A 183 -19.66 -22.99 -1.91
N ASN A 184 -19.43 -22.66 -0.64
CA ASN A 184 -19.15 -21.29 -0.20
C ASN A 184 -17.80 -20.76 -0.69
N ASN A 185 -16.78 -21.61 -0.79
CA ASN A 185 -15.47 -21.23 -1.32
C ASN A 185 -15.50 -21.11 -2.84
N MET A 186 -16.19 -22.03 -3.52
CA MET A 186 -16.45 -21.94 -4.97
C MET A 186 -17.19 -20.65 -5.33
N PHE A 187 -18.21 -20.28 -4.54
CA PHE A 187 -18.93 -19.02 -4.71
C PHE A 187 -18.03 -17.79 -4.53
N LYS A 188 -17.07 -17.82 -3.58
CA LYS A 188 -16.09 -16.73 -3.42
C LYS A 188 -15.17 -16.61 -4.62
N ILE A 189 -14.63 -17.73 -5.11
CA ILE A 189 -13.78 -17.75 -6.31
C ILE A 189 -14.57 -17.21 -7.51
N PHE A 190 -15.81 -17.68 -7.68
CA PHE A 190 -16.71 -17.20 -8.73
C PHE A 190 -17.03 -15.71 -8.59
N SER A 191 -17.21 -15.21 -7.36
CA SER A 191 -17.42 -13.78 -7.11
C SER A 191 -16.22 -12.93 -7.51
N ILE A 192 -14.99 -13.37 -7.21
CA ILE A 192 -13.77 -12.67 -7.65
C ILE A 192 -13.69 -12.67 -9.18
N PHE A 193 -13.94 -13.82 -9.80
CA PHE A 193 -14.01 -13.93 -11.25
C PHE A 193 -15.02 -12.96 -11.85
N SER A 194 -16.21 -12.87 -11.25
CA SER A 194 -17.29 -11.97 -11.68
C SER A 194 -16.89 -10.50 -11.58
N ILE A 195 -16.13 -10.10 -10.55
CA ILE A 195 -15.62 -8.74 -10.42
C ILE A 195 -14.71 -8.40 -11.60
N PHE A 196 -13.80 -9.31 -11.97
CA PHE A 196 -12.92 -9.09 -13.13
C PHE A 196 -13.66 -9.15 -14.45
N LEU A 197 -14.66 -10.04 -14.57
CA LEU A 197 -15.52 -10.12 -15.74
C LEU A 197 -16.29 -8.81 -15.94
N GLY A 198 -16.93 -8.31 -14.88
CA GLY A 198 -17.60 -7.01 -14.88
C GLY A 198 -16.64 -5.87 -15.23
N LYS A 199 -15.43 -5.85 -14.67
CA LYS A 199 -14.39 -4.86 -15.01
C LYS A 199 -14.01 -4.90 -16.49
N GLN A 200 -13.81 -6.09 -17.08
CA GLN A 200 -13.46 -6.22 -18.50
C GLN A 200 -14.63 -5.86 -19.41
N PHE A 201 -15.84 -6.23 -19.02
CA PHE A 201 -17.07 -5.87 -19.74
C PHE A 201 -17.31 -4.35 -19.71
N LEU A 202 -17.14 -3.70 -18.55
CA LEU A 202 -17.20 -2.25 -18.43
C LEU A 202 -16.12 -1.57 -19.27
N ASN A 203 -14.89 -2.08 -19.28
CA ASN A 203 -13.83 -1.53 -20.14
C ASN A 203 -14.18 -1.65 -21.63
N MET A 204 -14.91 -2.68 -22.05
CA MET A 204 -15.40 -2.78 -23.42
C MET A 204 -16.42 -1.69 -23.73
N ILE A 205 -17.45 -1.54 -22.90
CA ILE A 205 -18.51 -0.54 -23.10
C ILE A 205 -17.93 0.88 -23.02
N MET A 206 -17.07 1.10 -22.04
CA MET A 206 -16.48 2.40 -21.72
C MET A 206 -15.25 2.73 -22.56
N PHE A 207 -14.85 1.88 -23.51
CA PHE A 207 -13.66 2.12 -24.35
C PHE A 207 -13.71 3.47 -25.09
N ARG A 208 -14.92 4.01 -25.36
CA ARG A 208 -15.13 5.32 -25.98
C ARG A 208 -15.23 6.48 -25.00
N TYR A 209 -15.32 6.21 -23.69
CA TYR A 209 -15.52 7.21 -22.65
C TYR A 209 -14.22 7.46 -21.84
N ILE A 210 -14.06 8.68 -21.36
CA ILE A 210 -12.80 9.32 -20.93
C ILE A 210 -12.13 8.70 -19.67
N PHE A 211 -12.69 7.68 -19.04
CA PHE A 211 -12.18 7.16 -17.75
C PHE A 211 -11.03 6.14 -17.91
N ASN A 212 -9.87 6.61 -18.41
CA ASN A 212 -8.63 5.85 -18.55
C ASN A 212 -8.10 5.20 -17.25
N ILE A 213 -8.57 5.65 -16.07
CA ILE A 213 -8.11 5.15 -14.77
C ILE A 213 -8.58 3.71 -14.53
N PHE A 214 -9.83 3.36 -14.85
CA PHE A 214 -10.38 2.02 -14.59
C PHE A 214 -9.91 0.95 -15.60
N HIS A 215 -9.43 1.38 -16.77
CA HIS A 215 -8.81 0.47 -17.74
C HIS A 215 -7.57 -0.20 -17.18
N ARG A 216 -6.84 0.49 -16.30
CA ARG A 216 -5.62 0.01 -15.68
C ARG A 216 -5.88 -1.07 -14.62
N THR A 217 -5.62 -2.31 -15.01
CA THR A 217 -5.79 -3.50 -14.16
C THR A 217 -4.96 -3.44 -12.88
N ASP A 218 -3.79 -2.80 -12.89
CA ASP A 218 -2.92 -2.66 -11.72
C ASP A 218 -3.49 -1.70 -10.66
N ILE A 219 -4.09 -0.57 -11.06
CA ILE A 219 -4.84 0.31 -10.15
C ILE A 219 -6.00 -0.47 -9.52
N PHE A 220 -6.71 -1.24 -10.34
CA PHE A 220 -7.84 -2.04 -9.88
C PHE A 220 -7.43 -3.14 -8.90
N PHE A 221 -6.32 -3.86 -9.16
CA PHE A 221 -5.75 -4.85 -8.24
C PHE A 221 -5.37 -4.22 -6.92
N PHE A 222 -4.72 -3.07 -6.97
CA PHE A 222 -4.31 -2.33 -5.79
C PHE A 222 -5.52 -1.96 -4.93
N ILE A 223 -6.56 -1.37 -5.51
CA ILE A 223 -7.79 -1.00 -4.79
C ILE A 223 -8.46 -2.25 -4.19
N LEU A 224 -8.59 -3.32 -4.99
CA LEU A 224 -9.17 -4.58 -4.52
C LEU A 224 -8.39 -5.19 -3.36
N PHE A 225 -7.05 -5.11 -3.39
CA PHE A 225 -6.20 -5.63 -2.34
C PHE A 225 -6.47 -4.94 -0.99
N PHE A 226 -6.50 -3.61 -0.97
CA PHE A 226 -6.72 -2.86 0.27
C PHE A 226 -8.16 -2.90 0.76
N LEU A 227 -9.14 -2.88 -0.16
CA LEU A 227 -10.54 -3.00 0.20
C LEU A 227 -10.97 -4.45 0.47
N TRP A 228 -10.08 -5.43 0.29
CA TRP A 228 -10.41 -6.85 0.38
C TRP A 228 -11.12 -7.25 1.69
N PRO A 229 -10.72 -6.78 2.89
CA PRO A 229 -11.42 -7.14 4.12
C PRO A 229 -12.90 -6.71 4.10
N LYS A 230 -13.19 -5.53 3.55
CA LYS A 230 -14.57 -5.00 3.41
C LYS A 230 -15.31 -5.71 2.28
N ILE A 231 -14.67 -5.86 1.12
CA ILE A 231 -15.23 -6.53 -0.05
C ILE A 231 -15.57 -7.98 0.30
N SER A 232 -14.65 -8.75 0.89
CA SER A 232 -14.87 -10.16 1.21
C SER A 232 -16.04 -10.40 2.17
N LYS A 233 -16.29 -9.48 3.12
CA LYS A 233 -17.51 -9.50 3.95
C LYS A 233 -18.76 -9.27 3.09
N PHE A 234 -18.71 -8.26 2.22
CA PHE A 234 -19.80 -7.93 1.30
C PHE A 234 -20.11 -9.07 0.30
N LEU A 235 -19.08 -9.77 -0.23
CA LEU A 235 -19.26 -10.90 -1.15
C LEU A 235 -20.08 -12.04 -0.54
N ASN A 236 -20.13 -12.17 0.79
CA ASN A 236 -20.91 -13.23 1.44
C ASN A 236 -22.40 -12.86 1.64
N THR A 237 -22.81 -11.63 1.31
CA THR A 237 -24.18 -11.15 1.51
C THR A 237 -25.14 -11.66 0.42
N LYS A 238 -26.43 -11.73 0.75
CA LYS A 238 -27.49 -12.04 -0.24
C LYS A 238 -27.59 -10.96 -1.32
N ILE A 239 -27.39 -9.68 -0.94
CA ILE A 239 -27.41 -8.53 -1.85
C ILE A 239 -26.42 -8.74 -2.99
N TRP A 240 -25.18 -9.12 -2.66
CA TRP A 240 -24.16 -9.38 -3.68
C TRP A 240 -24.54 -10.51 -4.64
N ARG A 241 -25.18 -11.58 -4.16
CA ARG A 241 -25.68 -12.66 -5.03
C ARG A 241 -26.68 -12.14 -6.06
N TYR A 242 -27.60 -11.28 -5.65
CA TYR A 242 -28.54 -10.63 -6.57
C TYR A 242 -27.82 -9.68 -7.53
N THR A 243 -26.86 -8.88 -7.05
CA THR A 243 -26.03 -8.01 -7.89
C THR A 243 -25.29 -8.81 -8.97
N LEU A 244 -24.70 -9.95 -8.63
CA LEU A 244 -24.07 -10.85 -9.60
C LEU A 244 -25.09 -11.33 -10.63
N ALA A 245 -26.25 -11.85 -10.20
CA ALA A 245 -27.28 -12.32 -11.11
C ALA A 245 -27.70 -11.21 -12.09
N THR A 246 -27.92 -9.99 -11.61
CA THR A 246 -28.23 -8.82 -12.44
C THR A 246 -27.10 -8.50 -13.42
N ILE A 247 -25.83 -8.49 -12.98
CA ILE A 247 -24.67 -8.26 -13.87
C ILE A 247 -24.62 -9.31 -14.98
N TYR A 248 -24.82 -10.59 -14.65
CA TYR A 248 -24.82 -11.67 -15.65
C TYR A 248 -25.99 -11.57 -16.62
N ILE A 249 -27.19 -11.23 -16.15
CA ILE A 249 -28.36 -10.97 -17.00
C ILE A 249 -28.06 -9.82 -17.97
N ILE A 250 -27.49 -8.71 -17.49
CA ILE A 250 -27.10 -7.58 -18.35
C ILE A 250 -26.07 -8.01 -19.40
N ILE A 251 -25.05 -8.78 -19.00
CA ILE A 251 -24.03 -9.29 -19.92
C ILE A 251 -24.66 -10.20 -20.98
N ILE A 252 -25.56 -11.10 -20.60
CA ILE A 252 -26.25 -12.02 -21.52
C ILE A 252 -27.13 -11.24 -22.49
N ILE A 253 -28.01 -10.36 -21.99
CA ILE A 253 -28.89 -9.53 -22.82
C ILE A 253 -28.06 -8.71 -23.81
N TYR A 254 -27.01 -8.03 -23.32
CA TYR A 254 -26.12 -7.24 -24.17
C TYR A 254 -25.42 -8.10 -25.24
N SER A 255 -24.98 -9.31 -24.87
CA SER A 255 -24.34 -10.24 -25.82
C SER A 255 -25.31 -10.75 -26.90
N LEU A 256 -26.61 -10.86 -26.60
CA LEU A 256 -27.63 -11.24 -27.58
C LEU A 256 -27.98 -10.10 -28.53
N TYR A 257 -28.00 -8.84 -28.04
CA TYR A 257 -28.30 -7.67 -28.88
C TYR A 257 -27.16 -7.30 -29.82
N MET A 258 -25.92 -7.57 -29.43
CA MET A 258 -24.74 -7.23 -30.23
C MET A 258 -24.33 -8.40 -31.14
N THR A 259 -25.09 -8.62 -32.21
CA THR A 259 -24.88 -9.69 -33.20
C THR A 259 -23.49 -9.66 -33.85
N ASP A 260 -22.84 -8.49 -33.87
CA ASP A 260 -21.53 -8.27 -34.49
C ASP A 260 -20.35 -8.45 -33.52
N ILE A 261 -20.58 -8.67 -32.23
CA ILE A 261 -19.49 -8.99 -31.31
C ILE A 261 -19.00 -10.39 -31.62
N SER A 262 -17.89 -10.47 -32.36
CA SER A 262 -17.22 -11.73 -32.67
C SER A 262 -17.08 -12.60 -31.42
N SER A 263 -17.34 -13.90 -31.55
CA SER A 263 -17.10 -14.90 -30.51
C SER A 263 -15.68 -14.84 -29.92
N TYR A 264 -14.73 -14.41 -30.76
CA TYR A 264 -13.36 -14.08 -30.37
C TYR A 264 -13.28 -13.04 -29.24
N PHE A 265 -14.09 -11.98 -29.30
CA PHE A 265 -14.07 -10.91 -28.30
C PHE A 265 -14.58 -11.37 -26.94
N ILE A 266 -15.69 -12.12 -26.90
CA ILE A 266 -16.24 -12.71 -25.67
C ILE A 266 -15.21 -13.67 -25.05
N LYS A 267 -14.58 -14.52 -25.86
CA LYS A 267 -13.50 -15.41 -25.44
C LYS A 267 -12.34 -14.61 -24.83
N LYS A 268 -11.95 -13.48 -25.43
CA LYS A 268 -10.88 -12.62 -24.92
C LYS A 268 -11.23 -12.00 -23.57
N ILE A 269 -12.45 -11.47 -23.39
CA ILE A 269 -12.92 -10.96 -22.09
C ILE A 269 -12.83 -12.06 -21.02
N PHE A 270 -13.35 -13.24 -21.33
CA PHE A 270 -13.41 -14.36 -20.40
C PHE A 270 -12.00 -14.82 -19.98
N LEU A 271 -11.12 -15.08 -20.94
CA LEU A 271 -9.73 -15.49 -20.68
C LEU A 271 -8.95 -14.42 -19.92
N THR A 272 -9.13 -13.14 -20.26
CA THR A 272 -8.50 -12.03 -19.53
C THR A 272 -9.00 -11.94 -18.10
N SER A 273 -10.28 -12.23 -17.86
CA SER A 273 -10.88 -12.23 -16.52
C SER A 273 -10.37 -13.41 -15.68
N ILE A 274 -10.23 -14.60 -16.27
CA ILE A 274 -9.57 -15.75 -15.62
C ILE A 274 -8.13 -15.39 -15.26
N SER A 275 -7.36 -14.90 -16.23
CA SER A 275 -5.95 -14.53 -16.03
C SER A 275 -5.80 -13.52 -14.90
N ASN A 276 -6.64 -12.47 -14.87
CA ASN A 276 -6.63 -11.48 -13.80
C ASN A 276 -7.05 -12.07 -12.46
N THR A 277 -8.03 -12.99 -12.42
CA THR A 277 -8.47 -13.67 -11.20
C THR A 277 -7.35 -14.50 -10.60
N VAL A 278 -6.65 -15.27 -11.43
CA VAL A 278 -5.50 -16.09 -11.01
C VAL A 278 -4.35 -15.18 -10.54
N MET A 279 -4.02 -14.14 -11.30
CA MET A 279 -2.95 -13.21 -10.95
C MET A 279 -3.24 -12.46 -9.65
N PHE A 280 -4.44 -11.91 -9.49
CA PHE A 280 -4.87 -11.26 -8.26
C PHE A 280 -4.91 -12.24 -7.10
N GLY A 281 -5.46 -13.45 -7.29
CA GLY A 281 -5.49 -14.50 -6.27
C GLY A 281 -4.09 -14.89 -5.79
N GLY A 282 -3.13 -15.03 -6.71
CA GLY A 282 -1.73 -15.31 -6.40
C GLY A 282 -1.06 -14.16 -5.64
N ILE A 283 -1.18 -12.92 -6.12
CA ILE A 283 -0.65 -11.74 -5.45
C ILE A 283 -1.25 -11.60 -4.05
N PHE A 284 -2.58 -11.71 -3.95
CA PHE A 284 -3.31 -11.60 -2.70
C PHE A 284 -2.87 -12.69 -1.71
N PHE A 285 -2.71 -13.93 -2.16
CA PHE A 285 -2.23 -15.03 -1.33
C PHE A 285 -0.81 -14.76 -0.82
N ILE A 286 0.12 -14.42 -1.71
CA ILE A 286 1.52 -14.14 -1.34
C ILE A 286 1.59 -12.97 -0.36
N ALA A 287 0.91 -11.87 -0.67
CA ALA A 287 0.88 -10.71 0.20
C ALA A 287 0.25 -11.05 1.55
N LYS A 288 -0.84 -11.82 1.59
CA LYS A 288 -1.46 -12.26 2.84
C LYS A 288 -0.51 -13.14 3.67
N VAL A 289 0.24 -14.04 3.05
CA VAL A 289 1.27 -14.84 3.75
C VAL A 289 2.36 -13.94 4.31
N ILE A 290 2.86 -12.99 3.52
CA ILE A 290 3.91 -12.06 3.97
C ILE A 290 3.40 -11.16 5.11
N PHE A 291 2.22 -10.56 4.98
CA PHE A 291 1.68 -9.62 5.97
C PHE A 291 1.16 -10.32 7.23
N GLU A 292 0.35 -11.37 7.12
CA GLU A 292 -0.22 -12.03 8.31
C GLU A 292 0.79 -12.97 9.00
N TYR A 293 1.59 -13.73 8.24
CA TYR A 293 2.44 -14.76 8.84
C TYR A 293 3.84 -14.25 9.11
N ILE A 294 4.49 -13.69 8.10
CA ILE A 294 5.90 -13.28 8.25
C ILE A 294 6.00 -11.99 9.05
N LEU A 295 5.12 -11.02 8.81
CA LEU A 295 5.21 -9.71 9.46
C LEU A 295 4.55 -9.70 10.84
N GLU A 296 3.39 -10.30 11.03
CA GLU A 296 2.72 -10.26 12.34
C GLU A 296 3.36 -11.25 13.33
N LYS A 297 3.36 -12.56 13.04
CA LYS A 297 3.83 -13.58 13.99
C LYS A 297 5.30 -13.44 14.37
N HIS A 298 6.18 -13.11 13.42
CA HIS A 298 7.61 -12.98 13.74
C HIS A 298 7.92 -11.76 14.62
N ASN A 299 6.99 -10.81 14.75
CA ASN A 299 7.19 -9.58 15.53
C ASN A 299 6.23 -9.49 16.71
N THR A 300 5.54 -10.60 17.05
CA THR A 300 4.71 -10.62 18.24
C THR A 300 5.55 -10.90 19.48
N TYR A 301 5.16 -10.27 20.58
CA TYR A 301 5.69 -10.53 21.91
C TYR A 301 4.54 -10.46 22.91
N TYR A 302 4.70 -11.13 24.04
CA TYR A 302 3.68 -11.15 25.08
C TYR A 302 4.10 -10.21 26.20
N ALA A 303 3.20 -9.33 26.61
CA ALA A 303 3.43 -8.43 27.74
C ALA A 303 2.42 -8.71 28.85
N GLY A 304 2.92 -8.83 30.07
CA GLY A 304 2.10 -8.88 31.28
C GLY A 304 1.64 -7.49 31.72
N THR A 305 0.79 -7.44 32.76
CA THR A 305 0.21 -6.21 33.32
C THR A 305 1.21 -5.07 33.50
N ASP A 306 2.36 -5.33 34.13
CA ASP A 306 3.33 -4.27 34.45
C ASP A 306 4.13 -3.80 33.24
N GLU A 307 4.20 -4.63 32.20
CA GLU A 307 4.97 -4.37 30.98
C GLU A 307 4.19 -3.53 29.97
N ILE A 308 2.85 -3.53 30.03
CA ILE A 308 2.00 -2.75 29.13
C ILE A 308 2.30 -1.26 29.28
N LYS A 309 2.55 -0.56 28.16
CA LYS A 309 2.86 0.88 28.16
C LYS A 309 2.15 1.58 27.00
N GLU A 310 1.99 2.90 27.15
CA GLU A 310 1.56 3.77 26.06
C GLU A 310 2.44 3.55 24.82
N GLY A 311 1.83 3.53 23.64
CA GLY A 311 2.48 3.34 22.36
C GLY A 311 2.75 1.88 21.96
N MET A 312 2.47 0.90 22.83
CA MET A 312 2.49 -0.50 22.40
C MET A 312 1.35 -0.78 21.41
N ILE A 313 1.55 -1.69 20.44
CA ILE A 313 0.53 -2.00 19.43
C ILE A 313 -0.02 -3.40 19.72
N LEU A 314 -1.32 -3.51 19.98
CA LEU A 314 -1.97 -4.82 20.16
C LEU A 314 -1.91 -5.64 18.87
N SER A 315 -1.80 -6.97 18.98
CA SER A 315 -1.99 -7.85 17.82
C SER A 315 -3.41 -7.72 17.27
N SER A 316 -3.59 -8.03 15.98
CA SER A 316 -4.92 -7.93 15.35
C SER A 316 -5.94 -8.81 16.06
N LYS A 317 -5.48 -9.95 16.62
CA LYS A 317 -6.28 -10.87 17.39
C LYS A 317 -6.74 -10.25 18.72
N GLU A 318 -5.82 -9.69 19.50
CA GLU A 318 -6.17 -9.08 20.79
C GLU A 318 -6.99 -7.81 20.62
N LEU A 319 -6.73 -7.04 19.57
CA LEU A 319 -7.55 -5.88 19.22
C LEU A 319 -9.00 -6.27 18.87
N GLU A 320 -9.20 -7.37 18.12
CA GLU A 320 -10.55 -7.89 17.85
C GLU A 320 -11.26 -8.37 19.12
N ILE A 321 -10.53 -8.97 20.07
CA ILE A 321 -11.07 -9.38 21.37
C ILE A 321 -11.47 -8.14 22.16
N ALA A 322 -10.60 -7.13 22.21
CA ALA A 322 -10.86 -5.87 22.89
C ALA A 322 -12.10 -5.15 22.32
N LYS A 323 -12.20 -5.03 20.99
CA LYS A 323 -13.35 -4.41 20.31
C LYS A 323 -14.69 -5.11 20.59
N LYS A 324 -14.68 -6.40 20.95
CA LYS A 324 -15.89 -7.18 21.26
C LYS A 324 -16.25 -7.17 22.75
N ASN A 325 -15.33 -6.75 23.61
CA ASN A 325 -15.54 -6.75 25.05
C ASN A 325 -16.34 -5.51 25.46
N GLU A 326 -17.45 -5.70 26.17
CA GLU A 326 -18.33 -4.61 26.60
C GLU A 326 -17.62 -3.57 27.48
N LEU A 327 -16.61 -3.99 28.24
CA LEU A 327 -15.81 -3.10 29.09
C LEU A 327 -15.04 -2.05 28.29
N PHE A 328 -14.75 -2.32 27.02
CA PHE A 328 -13.97 -1.42 26.17
C PHE A 328 -14.77 -0.81 25.03
N LYS A 329 -16.10 -0.85 25.11
CA LYS A 329 -16.99 -0.36 24.06
C LYS A 329 -16.66 1.09 23.70
N GLY A 330 -16.34 1.34 22.43
CA GLY A 330 -15.94 2.67 21.93
C GLY A 330 -14.47 3.04 22.15
N MET A 331 -13.76 2.43 23.10
CA MET A 331 -12.36 2.81 23.39
C MET A 331 -11.37 2.34 22.32
N PHE A 332 -11.61 1.17 21.72
CA PHE A 332 -10.72 0.58 20.72
C PHE A 332 -11.23 0.73 19.28
N ASP A 333 -12.40 1.34 19.08
CA ASP A 333 -12.99 1.48 17.75
C ASP A 333 -12.06 2.27 16.82
N ASP A 334 -11.42 3.31 17.37
CA ASP A 334 -10.42 4.16 16.71
C ASP A 334 -8.97 3.83 17.11
N ALA A 335 -8.71 2.65 17.69
CA ALA A 335 -7.34 2.25 18.00
C ALA A 335 -6.60 1.90 16.69
N PHE A 336 -5.86 2.88 16.16
CA PHE A 336 -4.99 2.74 14.99
C PHE A 336 -3.67 2.04 15.36
N LYS A 337 -2.90 1.68 14.32
CA LYS A 337 -1.51 1.18 14.46
C LYS A 337 -0.51 2.22 15.00
N ASP A 338 -0.99 3.35 15.50
CA ASP A 338 -0.17 4.37 16.17
C ASP A 338 0.17 3.99 17.63
N GLY A 339 -0.46 2.92 18.15
CA GLY A 339 -0.22 2.35 19.48
C GLY A 339 -1.25 2.80 20.52
N LEU A 340 -1.24 2.14 21.68
CA LEU A 340 -2.16 2.40 22.78
C LEU A 340 -2.01 3.83 23.30
N THR A 341 -3.13 4.51 23.52
CA THR A 341 -3.15 5.72 24.35
C THR A 341 -2.86 5.36 25.81
N LYS A 342 -2.50 6.36 26.61
CA LYS A 342 -2.29 6.16 28.05
C LYS A 342 -3.53 5.57 28.73
N GLU A 343 -4.70 6.08 28.40
CA GLU A 343 -6.00 5.58 28.91
C GLU A 343 -6.25 4.13 28.51
N GLN A 344 -6.08 3.80 27.22
CA GLN A 344 -6.25 2.42 26.74
C GLN A 344 -5.27 1.46 27.44
N ALA A 345 -4.03 1.88 27.65
CA ALA A 345 -3.03 1.08 28.36
C ALA A 345 -3.42 0.84 29.82
N GLU A 346 -3.92 1.85 30.54
CA GLU A 346 -4.36 1.72 31.93
C GLU A 346 -5.57 0.79 32.07
N VAL A 347 -6.55 0.93 31.17
CA VAL A 347 -7.75 0.10 31.17
C VAL A 347 -7.43 -1.37 30.85
N LEU A 348 -6.50 -1.63 29.94
CA LEU A 348 -6.03 -3.00 29.69
C LEU A 348 -5.29 -3.59 30.89
N LYS A 349 -4.48 -2.79 31.60
CA LYS A 349 -3.82 -3.25 32.83
C LYS A 349 -4.83 -3.63 33.89
N GLU A 350 -5.85 -2.80 34.11
CA GLU A 350 -6.89 -3.08 35.08
C GLU A 350 -7.67 -4.35 34.71
N TRP A 351 -8.02 -4.50 33.43
CA TRP A 351 -8.67 -5.71 32.95
C TRP A 351 -7.82 -6.98 33.15
N LEU A 352 -6.52 -6.93 32.84
CA LEU A 352 -5.60 -8.06 33.10
C LEU A 352 -5.46 -8.37 34.59
N LYS A 353 -5.41 -7.36 35.46
CA LYS A 353 -5.33 -7.58 36.92
C LYS A 353 -6.52 -8.36 37.46
N ASN A 354 -7.69 -8.09 36.88
CA ASN A 354 -8.95 -8.74 37.25
C ASN A 354 -9.20 -10.04 36.48
N HIS A 355 -8.29 -10.45 35.60
CA HIS A 355 -8.43 -11.66 34.80
C HIS A 355 -8.31 -12.92 35.70
N PRO A 356 -9.13 -13.98 35.49
CA PRO A 356 -9.09 -15.18 36.32
C PRO A 356 -7.72 -15.87 36.35
N ASP A 357 -7.03 -15.80 35.22
CA ASP A 357 -5.64 -16.22 35.11
C ASP A 357 -4.71 -15.06 35.45
N LYS A 358 -4.08 -15.12 36.64
CA LYS A 358 -3.11 -14.11 37.12
C LYS A 358 -1.85 -14.00 36.26
N ASN A 359 -1.58 -15.01 35.43
CA ASN A 359 -0.44 -15.02 34.50
C ASN A 359 -0.86 -14.73 33.05
N ALA A 360 -2.09 -14.27 32.84
CA ALA A 360 -2.54 -13.85 31.51
C ALA A 360 -1.58 -12.80 30.94
N LYS A 361 -1.26 -12.95 29.65
CA LYS A 361 -0.47 -11.98 28.89
C LYS A 361 -1.22 -11.60 27.64
N LEU A 362 -1.08 -10.34 27.23
CA LEU A 362 -1.59 -9.87 25.95
C LEU A 362 -0.49 -9.95 24.89
N GLU A 363 -0.91 -10.24 23.66
CA GLU A 363 -0.05 -10.27 22.49
C GLU A 363 0.05 -8.87 21.87
N PHE A 364 1.29 -8.41 21.69
CA PHE A 364 1.63 -7.12 21.09
C PHE A 364 2.52 -7.33 19.87
N VAL A 365 2.51 -6.38 18.94
CA VAL A 365 3.33 -6.38 17.73
C VAL A 365 4.37 -5.27 17.85
N LYS A 366 5.65 -5.58 17.58
CA LYS A 366 6.69 -4.55 17.49
C LYS A 366 6.43 -3.67 16.27
N ALA A 367 6.37 -2.35 16.48
CA ALA A 367 6.32 -1.38 15.40
C ALA A 367 7.53 -1.60 14.48
N LYS A 368 7.29 -1.76 13.19
CA LYS A 368 8.35 -1.87 12.19
C LYS A 368 8.56 -0.51 11.54
N PRO A 369 9.80 0.02 11.54
CA PRO A 369 10.09 1.28 10.88
C PRO A 369 9.88 1.10 9.37
N PHE A 370 8.80 1.67 8.84
CA PHE A 370 8.46 1.56 7.42
C PHE A 370 9.11 2.68 6.60
N ALA A 371 9.64 3.72 7.26
CA ALA A 371 10.34 4.84 6.63
C ALA A 371 11.48 4.39 5.72
N LEU A 372 12.25 3.36 6.10
CA LEU A 372 13.33 2.82 5.27
C LEU A 372 12.81 2.29 3.93
N SER A 373 11.69 1.55 3.96
CA SER A 373 11.08 1.01 2.75
C SER A 373 10.50 2.11 1.86
N ILE A 374 9.91 3.15 2.48
CA ILE A 374 9.46 4.35 1.76
C ILE A 374 10.64 5.00 1.06
N PHE A 375 11.71 5.30 1.80
CA PHE A 375 12.90 5.96 1.28
C PHE A 375 13.53 5.20 0.10
N ILE A 376 13.80 3.90 0.25
CA ILE A 376 14.40 3.08 -0.81
C ILE A 376 13.45 2.98 -2.01
N GLY A 377 12.14 2.85 -1.79
CA GLY A 377 11.16 2.78 -2.87
C GLY A 377 11.06 4.06 -3.69
N ILE A 378 11.22 5.21 -3.05
CA ILE A 378 11.27 6.51 -3.72
C ILE A 378 12.58 6.70 -4.47
N ILE A 379 13.73 6.30 -3.90
CA ILE A 379 15.01 6.29 -4.63
C ILE A 379 14.89 5.42 -5.88
N PHE A 380 14.31 4.22 -5.76
CA PHE A 380 14.09 3.34 -6.90
C PHE A 380 13.23 4.02 -7.96
N CYS A 381 12.17 4.74 -7.55
CA CYS A 381 11.34 5.51 -8.47
C CYS A 381 12.15 6.60 -9.20
N LEU A 382 12.99 7.36 -8.49
CA LEU A 382 13.83 8.41 -9.06
C LEU A 382 14.86 7.87 -10.06
N VAL A 383 15.55 6.78 -9.71
CA VAL A 383 16.62 6.19 -10.52
C VAL A 383 16.06 5.53 -11.78
N PHE A 384 15.05 4.68 -11.63
CA PHE A 384 14.56 3.85 -12.75
C PHE A 384 13.40 4.48 -13.52
N SER A 385 12.73 5.48 -12.94
CA SER A 385 11.59 6.17 -13.55
C SER A 385 10.47 5.22 -14.00
N LYS A 386 10.40 4.00 -13.45
CA LYS A 386 9.39 2.98 -13.74
C LYS A 386 9.13 2.18 -12.47
N ASN A 387 8.04 1.40 -12.46
CA ASN A 387 7.82 0.44 -11.38
C ASN A 387 8.72 -0.81 -11.55
N ILE A 388 9.09 -1.43 -10.44
CA ILE A 388 9.95 -2.63 -10.43
C ILE A 388 9.30 -3.82 -11.15
N MET A 389 7.97 -3.90 -11.16
CA MET A 389 7.20 -4.96 -11.83
C MET A 389 7.39 -4.97 -13.36
N LEU A 390 7.55 -3.80 -13.99
CA LEU A 390 7.82 -3.71 -15.42
C LEU A 390 9.17 -4.31 -15.77
N TYR A 391 10.18 -4.13 -14.91
CA TYR A 391 11.48 -4.76 -15.08
C TYR A 391 11.41 -6.27 -14.91
N LEU A 392 10.73 -6.75 -13.87
CA LEU A 392 10.52 -8.19 -13.66
C LEU A 392 9.78 -8.83 -14.84
N LYS A 393 8.76 -8.16 -15.39
CA LYS A 393 8.04 -8.67 -16.56
C LYS A 393 8.92 -8.77 -17.81
N ASN A 394 9.87 -7.85 -17.98
CA ASN A 394 10.78 -7.88 -19.12
C ASN A 394 11.92 -8.91 -18.94
N LEU A 395 12.25 -9.31 -17.71
CA LEU A 395 13.22 -10.37 -17.44
C LEU A 395 12.65 -11.78 -17.65
N ILE A 396 11.33 -11.94 -17.51
CA ILE A 396 10.63 -13.23 -17.65
C ILE A 396 10.25 -13.52 -19.11
N LYS A 397 10.31 -12.50 -19.97
CA LYS A 397 10.15 -12.64 -21.42
C LYS A 397 11.50 -12.88 -22.06
#